data_AF-A0A3S9PHQ7-F1
#
_entry.id   AF-A0A3S9PHQ7-F1
#
_cell.length_a   1.000
_cell.length_b   1.000
_cell.length_c   1.000
_cell.angle_alpha   90.00
_cell.angle_beta   90.00
_cell.angle_gamma   90.00
#
_symmetry.space_group_name_H-M   'P 1'
#
loop_
_entity.id
_entity.type
_entity.pdbx_description
1 polymer ?
#
loop_
_entity_poly.entity_id
_entity_poly.type
_entity_poly.pdbx_seq_one_letter_code
_entity_poly.pdbx_strand_id
1 'polypeptide(L)' 'MTCDRLVCANCAAPVSEGRCPVCRASRERLQHQEGIFGGLTPAALIALLVVLVALAVLARGFAG' A
#
# COMPACT_ATOMS: atom_id res chain seq x y z
N MET A 1 -23.89 -10.66 20.10
CA MET A 1 -22.65 -10.44 19.34
C MET A 1 -22.23 -11.79 18.79
N THR A 2 -22.57 -12.07 17.53
CA THR A 2 -22.16 -13.30 16.85
C THR A 2 -20.64 -13.30 16.77
N CYS A 3 -20.00 -14.27 17.41
CA CYS A 3 -18.57 -14.51 17.22
C CYS A 3 -18.40 -14.91 15.76
N ASP A 4 -18.08 -13.94 14.91
CA ASP A 4 -17.73 -14.16 13.52
C ASP A 4 -16.52 -15.11 13.54
N ARG A 5 -16.76 -16.39 13.21
CA ARG A 5 -15.71 -17.40 13.08
C ARG A 5 -14.98 -17.10 11.77
N LEU A 6 -14.28 -15.98 11.75
CA LEU A 6 -13.41 -15.60 10.66
C LEU A 6 -12.35 -16.70 10.53
N VAL A 7 -12.13 -17.18 9.32
CA VAL A 7 -11.09 -18.16 9.01
C VAL A 7 -10.08 -17.47 8.09
N CYS A 8 -8.80 -17.44 8.46
CA CYS A 8 -7.78 -16.85 7.58
C CYS A 8 -7.59 -17.77 6.36
N ALA A 9 -7.82 -17.26 5.14
CA ALA A 9 -7.71 -18.02 3.89
C ALA A 9 -6.33 -18.66 3.65
N ASN A 10 -5.29 -18.16 4.32
CA ASN A 10 -3.91 -18.64 4.16
C ASN A 10 -3.54 -19.78 5.12
N CYS A 11 -4.19 -19.90 6.28
CA CYS A 11 -3.85 -20.92 7.29
C CYS A 11 -5.02 -21.79 7.73
N ALA A 12 -6.24 -21.49 7.25
CA ALA A 12 -7.48 -22.18 7.60
C ALA A 12 -7.79 -22.25 9.12
N ALA A 13 -7.06 -21.49 9.95
CA ALA A 13 -7.27 -21.44 11.39
C ALA A 13 -8.35 -20.40 11.77
N PRO A 14 -9.15 -20.66 12.82
CA PRO A 14 -10.11 -19.69 13.34
C PRO A 14 -9.38 -18.48 13.94
N VAL A 15 -9.88 -17.28 13.65
CA VAL A 15 -9.34 -15.99 14.12
C VAL A 15 -10.41 -15.17 14.81
N SER A 16 -10.04 -14.51 15.91
CA SER A 16 -10.93 -13.64 16.69
C SER A 16 -11.01 -12.20 16.16
N GLU A 17 -9.98 -11.70 15.45
CA GLU A 17 -9.87 -10.29 15.00
C GLU A 17 -9.29 -10.16 13.57
N GLY A 18 -9.39 -11.20 12.74
CA GLY A 18 -8.98 -11.14 11.33
C GLY A 18 -7.46 -11.09 11.07
N ARG A 19 -6.60 -11.29 12.09
CA ARG A 19 -5.13 -11.32 11.93
C ARG A 19 -4.50 -12.51 12.67
N CYS A 20 -4.42 -13.66 12.01
CA CYS A 20 -3.65 -14.80 12.54
C CYS A 20 -2.14 -14.51 12.44
N PRO A 21 -1.28 -15.22 13.21
CA PRO A 21 0.18 -15.03 13.15
C PRO A 21 0.76 -15.24 11.75
N VAL A 22 0.23 -16.18 10.96
CA VAL A 22 0.68 -16.44 9.57
C VAL A 22 0.29 -15.29 8.63
N CYS A 23 -0.96 -14.83 8.72
CA CYS A 23 -1.48 -13.69 7.98
C CYS A 23 -0.64 -12.42 8.35
N ARG A 24 -0.22 -12.27 9.61
CA ARG A 24 0.67 -11.16 10.08
C ARG A 24 2.09 -11.29 9.51
N ALA A 25 2.71 -12.45 9.58
CA ALA A 25 4.05 -12.70 9.05
C ALA A 25 4.11 -12.51 7.51
N SER A 26 3.06 -12.94 6.80
CA SER A 26 2.93 -12.69 5.35
C SER A 26 2.80 -11.20 5.05
N ARG A 27 2.05 -10.46 5.87
CA ARG A 27 1.91 -9.01 5.73
C ARG A 27 3.22 -8.28 6.01
N GLU A 28 3.97 -8.71 7.01
CA GLU A 28 5.28 -8.15 7.33
C GLU A 28 6.32 -8.43 6.23
N ARG A 29 6.24 -9.61 5.59
CA ARG A 29 7.01 -9.96 4.38
C ARG A 29 6.64 -9.09 3.18
N LEU A 30 5.36 -8.78 2.99
CA LEU A 30 4.91 -7.83 1.98
C LEU A 30 5.43 -6.43 2.32
N GLN A 31 5.30 -6.00 3.58
CA GLN A 31 5.79 -4.71 4.08
C GLN A 31 7.30 -4.51 3.98
N HIS A 32 8.08 -5.59 4.09
CA HIS A 32 9.51 -5.55 3.80
C HIS A 32 9.84 -5.56 2.30
N GLN A 33 9.01 -6.19 1.47
CA GLN A 33 9.21 -6.25 0.00
C GLN A 33 8.69 -5.02 -0.72
N GLU A 34 7.70 -4.31 -0.16
CA GLU A 34 7.18 -3.08 -0.75
C GLU A 34 8.23 -1.95 -0.77
N GLY A 35 9.42 -2.16 -0.21
CA GLY A 35 10.66 -1.45 -0.60
C GLY A 35 10.55 0.08 -0.51
N ILE A 36 11.31 0.79 -1.33
CA ILE A 36 11.33 2.27 -1.43
C ILE A 36 9.92 2.85 -1.70
N PHE A 37 9.04 2.01 -2.29
CA PHE A 37 7.58 2.02 -2.40
C PHE A 37 6.75 2.28 -1.12
N GLY A 38 7.11 1.60 -0.03
CA GLY A 38 6.26 1.43 1.15
C GLY A 38 6.06 2.68 1.99
N GLY A 39 6.92 3.69 1.79
CA GLY A 39 6.83 5.01 2.41
C GLY A 39 6.11 6.06 1.56
N LEU A 40 5.58 5.70 0.38
CA LEU A 40 4.84 6.66 -0.45
C LEU A 40 3.53 7.04 0.23
N THR A 41 3.58 8.16 0.95
CA THR A 41 2.39 8.79 1.50
C THR A 41 1.54 9.37 0.37
N PRO A 42 0.22 9.49 0.57
CA PRO A 42 -0.67 10.14 -0.40
C PRO A 42 -0.18 11.55 -0.77
N ALA A 43 0.40 12.27 0.20
CA ALA A 43 0.97 13.60 -0.01
C ALA A 43 2.21 13.60 -0.92
N ALA A 44 3.13 12.63 -0.73
CA ALA A 44 4.30 12.51 -1.59
C ALA A 44 3.92 12.18 -3.04
N LEU A 45 2.90 11.34 -3.23
CA LEU A 45 2.38 11.02 -4.56
C LEU A 45 1.81 12.26 -5.27
N ILE A 46 1.02 13.08 -4.53
CA ILE A 46 0.46 14.33 -5.06
C ILE A 46 1.57 15.32 -5.41
N ALA A 47 2.56 15.50 -4.52
CA ALA A 47 3.70 16.39 -4.78
C ALA A 47 4.48 15.97 -6.04
N LEU A 48 4.74 14.67 -6.19
CA LEU A 48 5.42 14.12 -7.37
C LEU A 48 4.63 14.39 -8.65
N LEU A 49 3.31 14.19 -8.62
CA LEU A 49 2.41 14.48 -9.74
C LEU A 49 2.47 15.97 -10.14
N VAL A 50 2.42 16.88 -9.17
CA VAL A 50 2.49 18.33 -9.42
C VAL A 50 3.81 18.70 -10.10
N VAL A 51 4.93 18.15 -9.63
CA VAL A 51 6.25 18.38 -10.25
C VAL A 51 6.28 17.88 -11.69
N LEU A 52 5.79 16.66 -11.95
CA LEU A 52 5.74 16.09 -13.30
C LEU A 52 4.88 16.92 -14.25
N VAL A 53 3.72 17.40 -13.79
CA VAL A 53 2.84 18.27 -14.60
C VAL A 53 3.51 19.62 -14.87
N ALA A 54 4.13 20.23 -13.87
CA ALA A 54 4.85 21.50 -14.04
C ALA A 54 5.98 21.38 -15.07
N LEU A 55 6.76 20.30 -15.02
CA LEU A 55 7.81 20.02 -16.01
C LEU A 55 7.23 19.78 -17.41
N ALA A 56 6.13 19.05 -17.54
CA ALA A 56 5.47 18.82 -18.82
C ALA A 56 4.93 20.12 -19.44
N VAL A 57 4.36 21.01 -18.61
CA VAL A 57 3.89 22.33 -19.05
C VAL A 57 5.06 23.21 -19.47
N LEU A 58 6.14 23.25 -18.69
CA LEU A 58 7.37 23.96 -19.08
C LEU A 58 7.88 23.43 -20.43
N ALA A 59 8.06 22.12 -20.55
CA ALA A 59 8.59 21.50 -21.77
C ALA A 59 7.72 21.78 -23.00
N ARG A 60 6.39 21.80 -22.86
CA ARG A 60 5.48 22.20 -23.94
C ARG A 60 5.53 23.69 -24.24
N GLY A 61 5.71 24.54 -23.23
CA GLY A 61 5.85 25.99 -23.40
C GLY A 61 7.17 26.39 -24.06
N PHE A 62 8.24 25.61 -23.88
CA PHE A 62 9.52 25.81 -24.56
C PHE A 62 9.55 25.26 -26.00
N ALA A 63 8.59 24.41 -26.37
CA ALA A 63 8.51 23.78 -27.69
C ALA A 63 7.49 24.48 -28.64
N GLY A 64 6.97 25.65 -28.24
CA GLY A 64 6.01 26.46 -29.01
C GLY A 64 6.60 27.77 -29.51
#